data_AF-A0A852THC3-F1
#
_entry.id   AF-A0A852THC3-F1
#
_cell.length_a   1.000
_cell.length_b   1.000
_cell.length_c   1.000
_cell.angle_alpha   90.00
_cell.angle_beta   90.00
_cell.angle_gamma   90.00
#
_symmetry.space_group_name_H-M   'P 1'
#
loop_
_entity.id
_entity.type
_entity.pdbx_description
1 polymer ?
#
loop_
_entity_poly.entity_id
_entity_poly.type
_entity_poly.pdbx_seq_one_letter_code
_entity_poly.pdbx_strand_id
1 'polypeptide(L)' 'MKKNISKVLFFAGIAVMILGIISNVDSTLHFHATQFVPEGEKPDPLRVGQFIRDIIYPIYDGLILIGLSYLLNFVKKD' A
#
# COMPACT_ATOMS: atom_id res chain seq x y z
N MET A 1 17.62 20.26 -9.11
CA MET A 1 17.44 18.80 -8.94
C MET A 1 16.87 18.39 -7.58
N LYS A 2 17.49 18.70 -6.43
CA LYS A 2 17.04 18.19 -5.11
C LYS A 2 15.61 18.61 -4.66
N LYS A 3 15.16 19.84 -4.97
CA LYS A 3 13.76 20.28 -4.73
C LYS A 3 12.73 19.47 -5.54
N ASN A 4 13.12 18.96 -6.71
CA ASN A 4 12.23 18.12 -7.53
C ASN A 4 12.14 16.71 -6.94
N ILE A 5 13.25 16.18 -6.40
CA ILE A 5 13.28 14.85 -5.78
C ILE A 5 12.36 14.78 -4.55
N SER A 6 12.39 15.77 -3.65
CA SER A 6 11.48 15.76 -2.49
C SER A 6 10.00 15.81 -2.92
N LYS A 7 9.62 16.67 -3.87
CA LYS A 7 8.25 16.69 -4.40
C LYS A 7 7.86 15.36 -5.02
N VAL A 8 8.76 14.77 -5.82
CA VAL A 8 8.55 13.45 -6.44
C VAL A 8 8.35 12.38 -5.37
N LEU A 9 9.17 12.34 -4.32
CA LEU A 9 9.02 11.38 -3.21
C LEU A 9 7.70 11.54 -2.46
N PHE A 10 7.26 12.79 -2.26
CA PHE A 10 5.97 13.05 -1.61
C PHE A 10 4.80 12.52 -2.44
N PHE A 11 4.74 12.88 -3.72
CA PHE A 11 3.68 12.40 -4.62
C PHE A 11 3.77 10.91 -4.91
N ALA A 12 4.98 10.35 -5.00
CA ALA A 12 5.21 8.92 -5.13
C ALA A 12 4.71 8.18 -3.88
N GLY A 13 4.94 8.72 -2.68
CA GLY A 13 4.40 8.17 -1.45
C GLY A 13 2.87 8.10 -1.47
N ILE A 14 2.21 9.20 -1.87
CA ILE A 14 0.74 9.21 -2.03
C ILE A 14 0.28 8.17 -3.06
N ALA A 15 0.94 8.11 -4.21
CA ALA A 15 0.59 7.16 -5.27
C ALA A 15 0.75 5.70 -4.81
N VAL A 16 1.84 5.38 -4.12
CA VAL A 16 2.10 4.05 -3.55
C VAL A 16 1.02 3.66 -2.55
N MET A 17 0.57 4.59 -1.69
CA MET A 17 -0.54 4.30 -0.77
C MET A 17 -1.82 3.98 -1.53
N ILE A 18 -2.26 4.88 -2.42
CA ILE A 18 -3.56 4.75 -3.08
C ILE A 18 -3.58 3.52 -3.99
N LEU A 19 -2.58 3.39 -4.87
CA LEU A 19 -2.52 2.29 -5.83
C LEU A 19 -2.24 0.95 -5.15
N GLY A 20 -1.38 0.94 -4.13
CA GLY A 20 -1.07 -0.27 -3.38
C GLY A 20 -2.28 -0.79 -2.60
N ILE A 21 -3.04 0.09 -1.93
CA ILE A 21 -4.28 -0.30 -1.25
C ILE A 21 -5.27 -0.89 -2.26
N ILE A 22 -5.54 -0.17 -3.36
CA ILE A 22 -6.51 -0.61 -4.36
C ILE A 22 -6.11 -1.96 -4.94
N SER A 23 -4.85 -2.12 -5.36
CA SER A 23 -4.36 -3.34 -5.99
C SER A 23 -4.39 -4.54 -5.04
N ASN A 24 -3.99 -4.35 -3.78
CA ASN A 24 -3.94 -5.47 -2.83
C ASN A 24 -5.34 -5.89 -2.39
N VAL A 25 -6.22 -4.92 -2.12
CA VAL A 25 -7.61 -5.20 -1.76
C VAL A 25 -8.34 -5.88 -2.91
N ASP A 26 -8.19 -5.39 -4.14
CA ASP A 26 -8.81 -5.99 -5.31
C ASP A 26 -8.31 -7.42 -5.53
N SER A 27 -7.01 -7.66 -5.40
CA SER A 27 -6.42 -9.00 -5.51
C SER A 27 -6.98 -9.96 -4.45
N THR A 28 -7.07 -9.53 -3.19
CA THR A 28 -7.62 -10.34 -2.10
C THR A 28 -9.11 -10.66 -2.32
N LEU A 29 -9.90 -9.68 -2.76
CA LEU A 29 -11.32 -9.89 -3.09
C LEU A 29 -11.49 -10.83 -4.29
N HIS A 30 -10.68 -10.67 -5.34
CA HIS A 30 -10.70 -11.51 -6.52
C HIS A 30 -10.32 -12.96 -6.19
N PHE A 31 -9.29 -13.15 -5.37
CA PHE A 31 -8.88 -14.48 -4.90
C PHE A 31 -9.99 -15.15 -4.09
N HIS A 32 -10.65 -14.40 -3.19
CA HIS A 32 -11.79 -14.92 -2.42
C HIS A 32 -13.00 -15.24 -3.29
N ALA A 33 -13.24 -14.47 -4.35
CA ALA A 33 -14.35 -14.71 -5.27
C ALA A 33 -14.12 -15.90 -6.21
N THR A 34 -12.86 -16.19 -6.55
CA THR A 34 -12.46 -17.25 -7.49
C THR A 34 -11.94 -18.51 -6.80
N GLN A 35 -12.03 -18.58 -5.48
CA GLN A 35 -11.56 -19.72 -4.71
C GLN A 35 -12.21 -21.02 -5.18
N PHE A 36 -11.40 -22.03 -5.43
CA PHE A 36 -11.89 -23.37 -5.72
C PHE A 36 -12.41 -23.99 -4.42
N VAL A 37 -13.68 -24.40 -4.43
CA VAL A 37 -14.30 -25.09 -3.30
C VAL A 37 -14.59 -26.53 -3.74
N PRO A 38 -13.94 -27.55 -3.14
CA PRO A 38 -14.27 -28.95 -3.38
C PRO A 38 -15.75 -29.24 -3.08
N GLU A 39 -16.33 -30.23 -3.77
CA GLU A 39 -17.72 -30.62 -3.52
C GLU A 39 -17.92 -31.01 -2.04
N GLY A 40 -18.85 -30.34 -1.37
CA GLY A 40 -19.17 -30.56 0.05
C GLY A 40 -18.42 -29.67 1.04
N GLU A 41 -17.42 -28.89 0.60
CA GLU A 41 -16.73 -27.92 1.44
C GLU A 41 -17.37 -26.53 1.38
N LYS A 42 -17.02 -25.67 2.34
CA LYS A 42 -17.42 -24.25 2.37
C LYS A 42 -16.24 -23.38 1.96
N PRO A 43 -16.48 -22.26 1.27
CA PRO A 43 -15.44 -21.29 0.96
C PRO A 43 -14.75 -20.81 2.24
N ASP A 44 -13.43 -20.64 2.15
CA ASP A 44 -12.61 -20.07 3.21
C ASP A 44 -13.09 -18.65 3.51
N PRO A 45 -13.26 -18.29 4.80
CA PRO A 45 -13.71 -16.96 5.18
C PRO A 45 -12.66 -15.91 4.81
N LEU A 46 -13.13 -14.69 4.54
CA LEU A 46 -12.24 -13.56 4.30
C LEU A 46 -11.35 -13.35 5.52
N ARG A 47 -10.04 -13.50 5.35
CA ARG A 47 -9.08 -13.32 6.44
C ARG A 47 -8.97 -11.83 6.73
N VAL A 48 -9.74 -11.34 7.70
CA VAL A 48 -9.77 -9.92 8.08
C VAL A 48 -8.36 -9.38 8.37
N GLY A 49 -7.49 -10.19 8.98
CA GLY A 49 -6.09 -9.82 9.20
C GLY A 49 -5.29 -9.61 7.91
N GLN A 50 -5.58 -10.36 6.84
CA GLN A 50 -4.95 -10.17 5.54
C GLN A 50 -5.46 -8.88 4.88
N PHE A 51 -6.76 -8.64 4.89
CA PHE A 51 -7.36 -7.41 4.38
C PHE A 51 -6.80 -6.15 5.07
N ILE A 52 -6.64 -6.19 6.39
CA ILE A 52 -6.02 -5.11 7.15
C ILE A 52 -4.55 -4.93 6.75
N ARG A 53 -3.81 -6.04 6.61
CA ARG A 53 -2.39 -6.03 6.22
C ARG A 53 -2.17 -5.46 4.81
N ASP A 54 -3.09 -5.77 3.90
CA ASP A 54 -3.10 -5.29 2.52
C ASP A 54 -3.26 -3.76 2.43
N ILE A 55 -3.91 -3.16 3.42
CA ILE A 55 -4.07 -1.71 3.56
C ILE A 55 -2.87 -1.08 4.28
N ILE A 56 -2.42 -1.69 5.38
CA ILE A 56 -1.38 -1.12 6.25
C ILE A 56 -0.02 -1.04 5.56
N TYR A 57 0.39 -2.05 4.78
CA TYR A 57 1.71 -2.04 4.16
C TYR A 57 1.90 -0.92 3.13
N PRO A 58 0.99 -0.70 2.18
CA PRO A 58 1.09 0.44 1.27
C PRO A 58 1.12 1.78 2.01
N ILE A 59 0.37 1.91 3.12
CA ILE A 59 0.40 3.10 3.97
C ILE A 59 1.79 3.28 4.56
N TYR A 60 2.38 2.23 5.14
CA TYR A 60 3.71 2.28 5.72
C TYR A 60 4.77 2.69 4.69
N ASP A 61 4.77 2.05 3.51
CA ASP A 61 5.71 2.35 2.43
C ASP A 61 5.55 3.79 1.93
N GLY A 62 4.32 4.25 1.75
CA GLY A 62 4.05 5.62 1.34
C GLY A 62 4.45 6.66 2.38
N LEU A 63 4.24 6.38 3.68
CA LEU A 63 4.67 7.25 4.77
C LEU A 63 6.20 7.33 4.87
N ILE A 64 6.93 6.25 4.58
CA ILE A 64 8.40 6.30 4.49
C ILE A 64 8.84 7.26 3.38
N LEU A 65 8.25 7.17 2.19
CA LEU A 65 8.58 8.06 1.07
C LEU A 65 8.27 9.53 1.37
N ILE A 66 7.14 9.78 2.03
CA ILE A 66 6.78 11.11 2.52
C ILE A 66 7.76 11.59 3.58
N GLY A 67 8.12 10.75 4.56
CA GLY A 67 9.10 11.07 5.60
C GLY A 67 10.47 11.42 5.03
N LEU A 68 10.94 10.64 4.05
CA LEU A 68 12.18 10.91 3.31
C LEU A 68 12.13 12.25 2.57
N SER A 69 10.97 12.61 1.99
CA SER A 69 10.78 13.92 1.38
C SER A 69 10.97 15.06 2.38
N TYR A 70 10.45 14.92 3.61
CA TYR A 70 10.64 15.92 4.67
C TYR A 70 12.09 15.98 5.16
N LEU A 71 12.73 14.83 5.40
CA LEU A 71 14.13 14.74 5.80
C LEU A 71 15.07 15.44 4.81
N LEU A 72 14.88 15.22 3.51
CA LEU A 72 15.69 15.85 2.47
C LEU A 72 15.52 17.37 2.40
N ASN A 73 14.36 17.90 2.80
CA ASN A 73 14.15 19.34 2.93
C ASN A 73 14.70 19.90 4.24
N PHE A 74 14.69 19.11 5.31
CA PHE A 74 15.18 19.51 6.63
C PHE A 74 16.71 19.63 6.65
N VAL A 75 17.43 18.61 6.16
CA VAL A 75 18.91 18.60 6.06
C VAL A 75 19.45 19.72 5.16
N LYS A 76 18.60 20.32 4.30
CA LYS A 76 18.99 21.44 3.45
C LYS A 76 18.94 22.80 4.18
N LYS A 77 18.27 22.87 5.33
CA LYS A 77 18.02 24.13 6.03
C LYS A 77 19.19 24.55 6.95
N ASP A 78 20.10 23.61 7.23
CA ASP A 78 21.40 23.82 7.87
C ASP A 78 22.50 24.03 6.81
#